data_AF-A0A1I4A1U7-F1
#
_entry.id   AF-A0A1I4A1U7-F1
#
_cell.length_a   1.000
_cell.length_b   1.000
_cell.length_c   1.000
_cell.angle_alpha   90.00
_cell.angle_beta   90.00
_cell.angle_gamma   90.00
#
_symmetry.space_group_name_H-M   'P 1'
#
loop_
_entity.id
_entity.type
_entity.pdbx_description
1 polymer ?
#
loop_
_entity_poly.entity_id
_entity_poly.type
_entity_poly.pdbx_seq_one_letter_code
_entity_poly.pdbx_strand_id
1 'polypeptide(L)'
;MTKQAPPRKIFAGPRLKRLRRERQLTQARMAGDLDVSPSYLNLMERNQRPITVQVLLRLTDVYGVDPRAFMDGEGEQSATEVEQMLTDPLFREAGVPRAEVRDAAENSPALIAAMLRLYRAYAAAREASEAGVFAGADRDRAEPLLGESPIDRLRAILQEARNHFPELEAVAETFASNLALGGHDLFFSLCEHLRSRHGVRVRALPVEVMGDRLRSYDHHRRQLTISEVMDQPGRTFQAAYQLAFSEFSPLLDEISRRLEQGDEISLKLLRVTLANYFAGALMMPYGRFHEAAELVGYDIDVLAARFGASFEQVAHRLTTLARPTARGIPFFLVRVDNAGNVSKRFSSSRFPFAHSGGTCALWNIHATFSDPGRILTQVVELTDGTQWFSIARTVRRSITPWGSIEPRFAIGLGCEIKYARRLVYGKRLDLDALDPMPIGINCRLCDRPACPQRAAPPALRGLQVDETMRSVSPFTFRDV
;
A
#
# COMPACT_ATOMS: atom_id res chain seq x y z
N MET A 1 0.83 51.27 -8.45
CA MET A 1 -0.52 50.85 -8.05
C MET A 1 -0.71 49.39 -8.42
N THR A 2 -0.43 48.49 -7.49
CA THR A 2 -0.57 47.04 -7.67
C THR A 2 -2.06 46.69 -7.69
N LYS A 3 -2.57 46.21 -8.85
CA LYS A 3 -3.93 45.67 -8.96
C LYS A 3 -4.05 44.45 -8.04
N GLN A 4 -4.80 44.57 -6.94
CA GLN A 4 -5.18 43.42 -6.12
C GLN A 4 -6.04 42.46 -6.94
N ALA A 5 -5.70 41.17 -6.88
CA ALA A 5 -6.52 40.10 -7.44
C ALA A 5 -7.90 40.08 -6.76
N PRO A 6 -8.99 39.75 -7.48
CA PRO A 6 -10.33 39.73 -6.89
C PRO A 6 -10.41 38.69 -5.76
N PRO A 7 -11.22 38.93 -4.72
CA PRO A 7 -11.34 38.04 -3.57
C PRO A 7 -11.81 36.65 -4.02
N ARG A 8 -11.11 35.60 -3.57
CA ARG A 8 -11.43 34.19 -3.87
C ARG A 8 -12.84 33.88 -3.36
N LYS A 9 -13.73 33.50 -4.28
CA LYS A 9 -15.10 33.08 -3.96
C LYS A 9 -15.06 31.70 -3.32
N ILE A 10 -15.75 31.52 -2.18
CA ILE A 10 -15.79 30.26 -1.43
C ILE A 10 -17.11 29.55 -1.76
N PHE A 11 -17.04 28.38 -2.39
CA PHE A 11 -18.20 27.53 -2.67
C PHE A 11 -18.07 26.26 -1.82
N ALA A 12 -18.87 26.17 -0.75
CA ALA A 12 -18.83 25.07 0.21
C ALA A 12 -20.23 24.63 0.66
N GLY A 13 -21.18 24.64 -0.27
CA GLY A 13 -22.58 24.29 -0.06
C GLY A 13 -22.83 22.88 0.48
N PRO A 14 -22.18 21.82 -0.03
CA PRO A 14 -22.31 20.47 0.52
C PRO A 14 -21.87 20.36 1.97
N ARG A 15 -20.82 21.10 2.38
CA ARG A 15 -20.35 21.14 3.78
C ARG A 15 -21.31 21.90 4.67
N LEU A 16 -21.84 23.02 4.20
CA LEU A 16 -22.89 23.75 4.90
C LEU A 16 -24.12 22.84 5.13
N LYS A 17 -24.52 22.08 4.11
CA LYS A 17 -25.62 21.11 4.19
C LYS A 17 -25.29 19.93 5.11
N ARG A 18 -24.05 19.44 5.12
CA ARG A 18 -23.57 18.36 6.01
C ARG A 18 -23.58 18.81 7.47
N LEU A 19 -22.98 19.97 7.77
CA LEU A 19 -23.01 20.59 9.09
C LEU A 19 -24.44 20.75 9.60
N ARG A 20 -25.35 21.21 8.74
CA ARG A 20 -26.77 21.35 9.10
C ARG A 20 -27.40 20.01 9.48
N ARG A 21 -27.12 18.95 8.71
CA ARG A 21 -27.65 17.60 8.97
C ARG A 21 -27.05 16.96 10.22
N GLU A 22 -25.74 17.10 10.43
CA GLU A 22 -25.04 16.61 11.63
C GLU A 22 -25.59 17.25 12.91
N ARG A 23 -25.95 18.54 12.84
CA ARG A 23 -26.58 19.28 13.95
C ARG A 23 -28.11 19.13 14.00
N GLN A 24 -28.69 18.31 13.12
CA GLN A 24 -30.15 18.05 13.02
C GLN A 24 -31.00 19.32 12.87
N LEU A 25 -30.47 20.34 12.16
CA LEU A 25 -31.13 21.63 11.99
C LEU A 25 -31.98 21.69 10.72
N THR A 26 -33.09 22.43 10.79
CA THR A 26 -33.86 22.83 9.60
C THR A 26 -33.14 23.96 8.86
N GLN A 27 -33.39 24.11 7.56
CA GLN A 27 -32.82 25.24 6.79
C GLN A 27 -33.25 26.59 7.37
N ALA A 28 -34.49 26.71 7.85
CA ALA A 28 -34.98 27.94 8.47
C ALA A 28 -34.22 28.29 9.76
N ARG A 29 -33.92 27.29 10.59
CA ARG A 29 -33.19 27.50 11.85
C ARG A 29 -31.74 27.91 11.61
N MET A 30 -31.02 27.19 10.74
CA MET A 30 -29.63 27.55 10.39
C MET A 30 -29.55 28.89 9.65
N ALA A 31 -30.56 29.24 8.85
CA ALA A 31 -30.61 30.55 8.20
C ALA A 31 -30.75 31.68 9.23
N GLY A 32 -31.59 31.50 10.25
CA GLY A 32 -31.71 32.43 11.37
C GLY A 32 -30.40 32.57 12.17
N ASP A 33 -29.76 31.44 12.49
CA ASP A 33 -28.48 31.39 13.21
C ASP A 33 -27.36 32.13 12.44
N LEU A 34 -27.36 32.07 11.11
CA LEU A 34 -26.38 32.75 10.24
C LEU A 34 -26.82 34.16 9.81
N ASP A 35 -28.01 34.58 10.25
CA ASP A 35 -28.69 35.83 9.87
C ASP A 35 -28.64 36.07 8.35
N VAL A 36 -29.13 35.06 7.63
CA VAL A 36 -29.42 35.07 6.19
C VAL A 36 -30.84 34.54 5.95
N SER A 37 -31.41 34.77 4.77
CA SER A 37 -32.73 34.21 4.46
C SER A 37 -32.65 32.70 4.19
N PRO A 38 -33.71 31.91 4.49
CA PRO A 38 -33.75 30.48 4.17
C PRO A 38 -33.53 30.19 2.68
N SER A 39 -34.03 31.08 1.81
CA SER A 39 -33.79 31.01 0.36
C SER A 39 -32.31 31.20 0.03
N TYR A 40 -31.65 32.17 0.66
CA TYR A 40 -30.22 32.42 0.47
C TYR A 40 -29.36 31.26 0.99
N LEU A 41 -29.72 30.67 2.13
CA LEU A 41 -29.08 29.45 2.64
C LEU A 41 -29.22 28.29 1.65
N ASN A 42 -30.40 28.07 1.07
CA ASN A 42 -30.61 27.03 0.06
C ASN A 42 -29.77 27.26 -1.21
N LEU A 43 -29.62 28.52 -1.65
CA LEU A 43 -28.74 28.87 -2.78
C LEU A 43 -27.27 28.59 -2.45
N MET A 44 -26.81 28.88 -1.22
CA MET A 44 -25.46 28.55 -0.77
C MET A 44 -25.25 27.03 -0.65
N GLU A 45 -26.21 26.28 -0.09
CA GLU A 45 -26.15 24.81 0.01
C GLU A 45 -26.06 24.12 -1.36
N ARG A 46 -26.54 24.77 -2.42
CA ARG A 46 -26.49 24.31 -3.81
C ARG A 46 -25.34 24.92 -4.62
N ASN A 47 -24.40 25.62 -3.97
CA ASN A 47 -23.29 26.34 -4.61
C ASN A 47 -23.71 27.38 -5.65
N GLN A 48 -24.96 27.84 -5.65
CA GLN A 48 -25.44 28.89 -6.57
C GLN A 48 -25.03 30.29 -6.10
N ARG A 49 -24.69 30.43 -4.81
CA ARG A 49 -24.10 31.64 -4.23
C ARG A 49 -22.87 31.26 -3.41
N PRO A 50 -21.76 32.01 -3.53
CA PRO A 50 -20.59 31.78 -2.69
C PRO A 50 -20.91 32.17 -1.25
N ILE A 51 -20.28 31.47 -0.30
CA ILE A 51 -20.30 31.83 1.12
C ILE A 51 -19.46 33.09 1.29
N THR A 52 -20.07 34.14 1.85
CA THR A 52 -19.39 35.39 2.13
C THR A 52 -18.53 35.28 3.39
N VAL A 53 -17.52 36.14 3.53
CA VAL A 53 -16.68 36.20 4.74
C VAL A 53 -17.52 36.40 6.00
N GLN A 54 -18.59 37.20 5.92
CA GLN A 54 -19.51 37.43 7.03
C GLN A 54 -20.24 36.16 7.47
N VAL A 55 -20.69 35.33 6.51
CA VAL A 55 -21.32 34.04 6.82
C VAL A 55 -20.31 33.05 7.39
N LEU A 56 -19.05 33.07 6.91
CA LEU A 56 -17.99 32.21 7.42
C LEU A 56 -17.60 32.53 8.87
N LEU A 57 -17.53 33.82 9.22
CA LEU A 57 -17.31 34.26 10.60
C LEU A 57 -18.46 33.79 11.51
N ARG A 58 -19.71 33.96 11.07
CA ARG A 58 -20.88 33.48 11.84
C ARG A 58 -20.93 31.97 11.98
N LEU A 59 -20.56 31.21 10.96
CA LEU A 59 -20.42 29.76 11.05
C LEU A 59 -19.43 29.38 12.15
N THR A 60 -18.30 30.08 12.22
CA THR A 60 -17.26 29.89 13.24
C THR A 60 -17.80 30.21 14.64
N ASP A 61 -18.45 31.37 14.79
CA ASP A 61 -18.95 31.84 16.08
C ASP A 61 -20.09 30.97 16.63
N VAL A 62 -21.03 30.55 15.77
CA VAL A 62 -22.24 29.84 16.20
C VAL A 62 -22.02 28.33 16.29
N TYR A 63 -21.23 27.75 15.39
CA TYR A 63 -21.07 26.29 15.30
C TYR A 63 -19.66 25.80 15.64
N GLY A 64 -18.70 26.70 15.89
CA GLY A 64 -17.34 26.35 16.27
C GLY A 64 -16.53 25.68 15.16
N VAL A 65 -16.85 25.97 13.90
CA VAL A 65 -16.16 25.36 12.74
C VAL A 65 -14.94 26.17 12.33
N ASP A 66 -13.83 25.49 12.01
CA ASP A 66 -12.62 26.17 11.50
C ASP A 66 -12.89 26.76 10.10
N PRO A 67 -12.65 28.07 9.87
CA PRO A 67 -12.72 28.70 8.56
C PRO A 67 -11.92 27.96 7.47
N ARG A 68 -10.77 27.36 7.84
CA ARG A 68 -9.92 26.59 6.92
C ARG A 68 -10.61 25.30 6.47
N ALA A 69 -11.45 24.70 7.31
CA ALA A 69 -12.24 23.53 6.97
C ALA A 69 -13.35 23.82 5.93
N PHE A 70 -13.68 25.08 5.67
CA PHE A 70 -14.54 25.49 4.56
C PHE A 70 -13.75 25.92 3.30
N MET A 71 -12.43 26.02 3.41
CA MET A 71 -11.52 26.40 2.34
C MET A 71 -10.78 25.22 1.68
N ASP A 72 -10.49 24.14 2.42
CA ASP A 72 -9.73 22.98 1.93
C ASP A 72 -10.65 21.91 1.35
N GLY A 73 -10.73 21.71 0.03
CA GLY A 73 -11.77 20.91 -0.62
C GLY A 73 -11.63 19.39 -0.50
N GLU A 74 -12.58 18.70 0.16
CA GLU A 74 -12.80 17.23 0.03
C GLU A 74 -13.05 16.81 -1.44
N GLY A 75 -13.56 17.74 -2.25
CA GLY A 75 -13.74 17.57 -3.69
C GLY A 75 -12.43 17.39 -4.46
N GLU A 76 -11.28 17.84 -3.94
CA GLU A 76 -10.00 17.74 -4.65
C GLU A 76 -9.47 16.30 -4.65
N GLN A 77 -9.68 15.55 -3.56
CA GLN A 77 -9.34 14.13 -3.48
C GLN A 77 -10.30 13.27 -4.34
N SER A 78 -11.61 13.52 -4.25
CA SER A 78 -12.60 12.81 -5.08
C SER A 78 -12.44 13.14 -6.56
N ALA A 79 -12.13 14.39 -6.92
CA ALA A 79 -11.80 14.78 -8.28
C ALA A 79 -10.55 14.06 -8.77
N THR A 80 -9.51 13.95 -7.94
CA THR A 80 -8.30 13.20 -8.28
C THR A 80 -8.60 11.71 -8.53
N GLU A 81 -9.46 11.09 -7.71
CA GLU A 81 -9.85 9.69 -7.89
C GLU A 81 -10.71 9.48 -9.14
N VAL A 82 -11.60 10.43 -9.47
CA VAL A 82 -12.36 10.39 -10.74
C VAL A 82 -11.45 10.65 -11.93
N GLU A 83 -10.51 11.60 -11.84
CA GLU A 83 -9.51 11.84 -12.87
C GLU A 83 -8.68 10.56 -13.11
N GLN A 84 -8.33 9.81 -12.06
CA GLN A 84 -7.67 8.50 -12.16
C GLN A 84 -8.60 7.43 -12.74
N MET A 85 -9.86 7.36 -12.32
CA MET A 85 -10.84 6.46 -12.93
C MET A 85 -10.98 6.73 -14.43
N LEU A 86 -11.02 8.00 -14.84
CA LEU A 86 -11.17 8.41 -16.24
C LEU A 86 -9.89 8.19 -17.07
N THR A 87 -8.75 7.91 -16.44
CA THR A 87 -7.57 7.37 -17.15
C THR A 87 -7.71 5.89 -17.49
N ASP A 88 -8.67 5.18 -16.89
CA ASP A 88 -8.96 3.81 -17.30
C ASP A 88 -9.49 3.80 -18.74
N PRO A 89 -8.94 2.94 -19.60
CA PRO A 89 -9.35 2.93 -21.00
C PRO A 89 -10.83 2.62 -21.25
N LEU A 90 -11.60 2.15 -20.24
CA LEU A 90 -13.06 2.06 -20.27
C LEU A 90 -13.73 3.41 -20.59
N PHE A 91 -13.13 4.53 -20.17
CA PHE A 91 -13.73 5.86 -20.29
C PHE A 91 -13.10 6.71 -21.39
N ARG A 92 -12.30 6.12 -22.28
CA ARG A 92 -11.52 6.86 -23.29
C ARG A 92 -12.38 7.70 -24.24
N GLU A 93 -13.61 7.26 -24.53
CA GLU A 93 -14.56 7.98 -25.40
C GLU A 93 -15.39 9.05 -24.66
N ALA A 94 -15.32 9.11 -23.33
CA ALA A 94 -16.18 9.98 -22.53
C ALA A 94 -15.73 11.46 -22.54
N GLY A 95 -14.47 11.75 -22.89
CA GLY A 95 -13.99 13.11 -23.17
C GLY A 95 -14.24 14.16 -22.07
N VAL A 96 -14.24 13.77 -20.80
CA VAL A 96 -14.66 14.65 -19.69
C VAL A 96 -13.56 15.68 -19.33
N PRO A 97 -13.81 17.00 -19.46
CA PRO A 97 -12.84 18.02 -19.07
C PRO A 97 -12.56 18.02 -17.56
N ARG A 98 -11.32 18.31 -17.15
CA ARG A 98 -10.93 18.40 -15.72
C ARG A 98 -11.78 19.38 -14.92
N ALA A 99 -12.23 20.47 -15.53
CA ALA A 99 -13.13 21.43 -14.90
C ALA A 99 -14.47 20.77 -14.54
N GLU A 100 -15.02 19.96 -15.42
CA GLU A 100 -16.28 19.25 -15.19
C GLU A 100 -16.16 18.15 -14.14
N VAL A 101 -15.01 17.46 -14.08
CA VAL A 101 -14.72 16.48 -13.01
C VAL A 101 -14.66 17.14 -11.65
N ARG A 102 -14.00 18.30 -11.55
CA ARG A 102 -13.91 19.08 -10.31
C ARG A 102 -15.27 19.61 -9.90
N ASP A 103 -16.03 20.17 -10.83
CA ASP A 103 -17.39 20.64 -10.59
C ASP A 103 -18.31 19.50 -10.14
N ALA A 104 -18.18 18.29 -10.71
CA ALA A 104 -18.96 17.12 -10.31
C ALA A 104 -18.55 16.58 -8.93
N ALA A 105 -17.26 16.56 -8.61
CA ALA A 105 -16.75 16.16 -7.29
C ALA A 105 -17.18 17.14 -6.19
N GLU A 106 -17.26 18.43 -6.51
CA GLU A 106 -17.72 19.47 -5.59
C GLU A 106 -19.24 19.45 -5.42
N ASN A 107 -20.02 19.28 -6.49
CA ASN A 107 -21.48 19.42 -6.43
C ASN A 107 -22.23 18.11 -6.16
N SER A 108 -21.63 16.95 -6.45
CA SER A 108 -22.26 15.63 -6.31
C SER A 108 -21.36 14.56 -5.66
N PRO A 109 -20.73 14.83 -4.49
CA PRO A 109 -19.73 13.94 -3.89
C PRO A 109 -20.26 12.53 -3.55
N ALA A 110 -21.53 12.41 -3.13
CA ALA A 110 -22.13 11.12 -2.81
C ALA A 110 -22.34 10.23 -4.05
N LEU A 111 -22.68 10.84 -5.19
CA LEU A 111 -22.82 10.16 -6.47
C LEU A 111 -21.44 9.75 -7.00
N ILE A 112 -20.45 10.65 -6.93
CA ILE A 112 -19.07 10.36 -7.30
C ILE A 112 -18.50 9.20 -6.47
N ALA A 113 -18.71 9.20 -5.14
CA ALA A 113 -18.29 8.10 -4.28
C ALA A 113 -19.01 6.77 -4.59
N ALA A 114 -20.25 6.80 -5.07
CA ALA A 114 -20.97 5.60 -5.52
C ALA A 114 -20.41 5.07 -6.86
N MET A 115 -20.12 5.98 -7.81
CA MET A 115 -19.51 5.65 -9.10
C MET A 115 -18.10 5.08 -8.95
N LEU A 116 -17.27 5.68 -8.09
CA LEU A 116 -15.94 5.18 -7.78
C LEU A 116 -16.00 3.79 -7.13
N ARG A 117 -16.98 3.54 -6.25
CA ARG A 117 -17.22 2.20 -5.68
C ARG A 117 -17.61 1.17 -6.73
N LEU A 118 -18.51 1.53 -7.65
CA LEU A 118 -18.89 0.67 -8.78
C LEU A 118 -17.69 0.36 -9.66
N TYR A 119 -16.87 1.36 -9.97
CA TYR A 119 -15.69 1.19 -10.79
C TYR A 119 -14.64 0.28 -10.12
N ARG A 120 -14.39 0.45 -8.82
CA ARG A 120 -13.51 -0.45 -8.05
C ARG A 120 -14.03 -1.90 -8.07
N ALA A 121 -15.35 -2.09 -7.91
CA ALA A 121 -15.98 -3.41 -7.98
C ALA A 121 -15.85 -4.03 -9.38
N TYR A 122 -16.02 -3.23 -10.44
CA TYR A 122 -15.81 -3.67 -11.82
C TYR A 122 -14.35 -4.07 -12.07
N ALA A 123 -13.39 -3.26 -11.63
CA ALA A 123 -11.97 -3.56 -11.76
C ALA A 123 -11.60 -4.87 -11.03
N ALA A 124 -12.08 -5.03 -9.79
CA ALA A 124 -11.88 -6.25 -9.00
C ALA A 124 -12.53 -7.49 -9.65
N ALA A 125 -13.74 -7.37 -10.21
CA ALA A 125 -14.41 -8.45 -10.92
C ALA A 125 -13.67 -8.84 -12.22
N ARG A 126 -13.10 -7.85 -12.91
CA ARG A 126 -12.26 -8.08 -14.09
C ARG A 126 -10.99 -8.82 -13.71
N GLU A 127 -10.35 -8.44 -12.61
CA GLU A 127 -9.16 -9.12 -12.06
C GLU A 127 -9.48 -10.55 -11.60
N ALA A 128 -10.63 -10.78 -10.97
CA ALA A 128 -11.08 -12.11 -10.55
C ALA A 128 -11.37 -13.04 -11.73
N SER A 129 -11.92 -12.51 -12.83
CA SER A 129 -12.10 -13.24 -14.09
C SER A 129 -10.77 -13.56 -14.77
N GLU A 130 -9.76 -12.69 -14.61
CA GLU A 130 -8.40 -12.87 -15.14
C GLU A 130 -7.56 -13.92 -14.36
N ALA A 131 -7.92 -14.23 -13.11
CA ALA A 131 -7.24 -15.24 -12.28
C ALA A 131 -7.63 -16.71 -12.57
N GLY A 132 -8.46 -16.98 -13.60
CA GLY A 132 -8.82 -18.33 -14.01
C GLY A 132 -9.74 -19.10 -13.05
N VAL A 133 -10.36 -18.43 -12.07
CA VAL A 133 -11.25 -19.07 -11.08
C VAL A 133 -12.61 -19.48 -11.66
N PHE A 134 -12.92 -19.12 -12.91
CA PHE A 134 -14.20 -19.48 -13.55
C PHE A 134 -14.07 -20.28 -14.85
N ALA A 135 -13.06 -21.15 -14.95
CA ALA A 135 -13.19 -22.35 -15.77
C ALA A 135 -13.72 -23.51 -14.91
N GLY A 136 -14.98 -23.37 -14.46
CA GLY A 136 -15.79 -24.46 -13.90
C GLY A 136 -15.45 -24.89 -12.47
N ALA A 137 -16.02 -24.24 -11.45
CA ALA A 137 -16.33 -24.89 -10.18
C ALA A 137 -17.35 -24.07 -9.36
N ASP A 138 -18.52 -24.69 -9.19
CA ASP A 138 -19.44 -24.59 -8.05
C ASP A 138 -20.05 -23.23 -7.65
N ARG A 139 -21.38 -23.14 -7.85
CA ARG A 139 -22.22 -22.01 -7.45
C ARG A 139 -22.29 -21.82 -5.93
N ASP A 140 -21.83 -22.80 -5.15
CA ASP A 140 -21.90 -22.78 -3.68
C ASP A 140 -20.66 -22.16 -3.00
N ARG A 141 -19.67 -21.67 -3.75
CA ARG A 141 -18.53 -20.86 -3.24
C ARG A 141 -18.56 -19.40 -3.67
N ALA A 142 -19.71 -18.91 -4.10
CA ALA A 142 -19.95 -17.48 -4.30
C ALA A 142 -20.06 -16.74 -2.95
N GLU A 143 -18.99 -16.70 -2.17
CA GLU A 143 -18.89 -15.74 -1.06
C GLU A 143 -18.76 -14.32 -1.64
N PRO A 144 -19.39 -13.33 -0.99
CA PRO A 144 -20.07 -12.25 -1.69
C PRO A 144 -19.10 -11.22 -2.27
N LEU A 145 -19.16 -11.07 -3.61
CA LEU A 145 -18.52 -10.05 -4.45
C LEU A 145 -18.96 -8.58 -4.14
N LEU A 146 -19.52 -8.31 -2.95
CA LEU A 146 -20.17 -7.05 -2.60
C LEU A 146 -19.59 -6.37 -1.33
N GLY A 147 -18.51 -6.90 -0.74
CA GLY A 147 -17.77 -6.25 0.37
C GLY A 147 -16.32 -5.93 0.01
N GLU A 148 -15.79 -4.82 0.51
CA GLU A 148 -14.34 -4.55 0.48
C GLU A 148 -13.64 -5.62 1.33
N SER A 149 -12.70 -6.36 0.76
CA SER A 149 -11.95 -7.38 1.50
C SER A 149 -11.16 -6.73 2.65
N PRO A 150 -11.13 -7.32 3.86
CA PRO A 150 -10.27 -6.84 4.95
C PRO A 150 -8.80 -6.67 4.55
N ILE A 151 -8.33 -7.46 3.59
CA ILE A 151 -6.96 -7.37 3.07
C ILE A 151 -6.78 -6.14 2.18
N ASP A 152 -7.75 -5.81 1.35
CA ASP A 152 -7.68 -4.65 0.46
C ASP A 152 -7.83 -3.36 1.27
N ARG A 153 -8.71 -3.37 2.27
CA ARG A 153 -8.83 -2.32 3.26
C ARG A 153 -7.52 -2.07 4.00
N LEU A 154 -6.85 -3.13 4.48
CA LEU A 154 -5.52 -3.03 5.09
C LEU A 154 -4.50 -2.39 4.14
N ARG A 155 -4.46 -2.81 2.87
CA ARG A 155 -3.54 -2.25 1.87
C ARG A 155 -3.77 -0.76 1.67
N ALA A 156 -5.03 -0.33 1.60
CA ALA A 156 -5.40 1.08 1.50
C ALA A 156 -4.86 1.88 2.69
N ILE A 157 -5.06 1.39 3.93
CA ILE A 157 -4.55 2.03 5.15
C ILE A 157 -3.01 2.16 5.11
N LEU A 158 -2.31 1.08 4.74
CA LEU A 158 -0.85 1.11 4.64
C LEU A 158 -0.39 2.14 3.60
N GLN A 159 -1.09 2.26 2.48
CA GLN A 159 -0.74 3.21 1.42
C GLN A 159 -1.05 4.66 1.80
N GLU A 160 -2.18 4.92 2.44
CA GLU A 160 -2.55 6.23 3.00
C GLU A 160 -1.51 6.69 4.03
N ALA A 161 -1.03 5.77 4.87
CA ALA A 161 0.05 6.00 5.82
C ALA A 161 1.45 6.06 5.18
N ARG A 162 1.56 5.91 3.85
CA ARG A 162 2.85 5.80 3.10
C ARG A 162 3.80 4.75 3.69
N ASN A 163 3.21 3.68 4.22
CA ASN A 163 3.86 2.56 4.87
C ASN A 163 4.82 2.99 6.01
N HIS A 164 4.46 4.03 6.78
CA HIS A 164 5.29 4.56 7.85
C HIS A 164 4.44 4.98 9.06
N PHE A 165 4.82 4.50 10.25
CA PHE A 165 4.09 4.74 11.51
C PHE A 165 5.03 5.37 12.55
N PRO A 166 5.10 6.72 12.63
CA PRO A 166 6.06 7.44 13.46
C PRO A 166 6.06 7.03 14.94
N GLU A 167 4.88 6.76 15.50
CA GLU A 167 4.71 6.37 16.90
C GLU A 167 5.37 5.01 17.18
N LEU A 168 5.18 4.04 16.27
CA LEU A 168 5.82 2.72 16.35
C LEU A 168 7.33 2.80 16.13
N GLU A 169 7.78 3.67 15.22
CA GLU A 169 9.21 3.91 15.00
C GLU A 169 9.90 4.44 16.24
N ALA A 170 9.29 5.44 16.89
CA ALA A 170 9.88 6.08 18.07
C ALA A 170 10.03 5.09 19.23
N VAL A 171 8.99 4.29 19.51
CA VAL A 171 9.06 3.29 20.59
C VAL A 171 10.02 2.15 20.26
N ALA A 172 10.04 1.66 19.01
CA ALA A 172 10.94 0.60 18.59
C ALA A 172 12.41 1.06 18.66
N GLU A 173 12.71 2.26 18.17
CA GLU A 173 14.07 2.84 18.17
C GLU A 173 14.58 3.11 19.59
N THR A 174 13.72 3.66 20.47
CA THR A 174 14.05 3.87 21.88
C THR A 174 14.30 2.54 22.59
N PHE A 175 13.42 1.56 22.39
CA PHE A 175 13.56 0.25 23.02
C PHE A 175 14.81 -0.50 22.55
N ALA A 176 15.09 -0.49 21.25
CA ALA A 176 16.31 -1.09 20.70
C ALA A 176 17.58 -0.44 21.26
N SER A 177 17.57 0.89 21.43
CA SER A 177 18.69 1.63 22.01
C SER A 177 18.94 1.23 23.47
N ASN A 178 17.87 1.07 24.26
CA ASN A 178 17.97 0.60 25.64
C ASN A 178 18.49 -0.83 25.74
N LEU A 179 18.03 -1.74 24.87
CA LEU A 179 18.54 -3.12 24.83
C LEU A 179 20.03 -3.17 24.43
N ALA A 180 20.46 -2.31 23.51
CA ALA A 180 21.85 -2.28 23.04
C ALA A 180 22.85 -1.94 24.15
N LEU A 181 22.44 -1.22 25.20
CA LEU A 181 23.29 -0.93 26.36
C LEU A 181 23.75 -2.19 27.11
N GLY A 182 23.00 -3.29 27.00
CA GLY A 182 23.35 -4.57 27.60
C GLY A 182 24.41 -5.37 26.84
N GLY A 183 24.73 -4.99 25.59
CA GLY A 183 25.80 -5.63 24.79
C GLY A 183 25.55 -7.07 24.32
N HIS A 184 24.40 -7.67 24.67
CA HIS A 184 24.04 -9.03 24.25
C HIS A 184 23.32 -9.06 22.89
N ASP A 185 23.30 -10.25 22.26
CA ASP A 185 22.53 -10.50 21.04
C ASP A 185 21.04 -10.13 21.22
N LEU A 186 20.42 -9.58 20.17
CA LEU A 186 19.06 -9.07 20.23
C LEU A 186 18.05 -10.16 20.62
N PHE A 187 18.18 -11.37 20.10
CA PHE A 187 17.23 -12.45 20.43
C PHE A 187 17.29 -12.80 21.91
N PHE A 188 18.49 -12.92 22.46
CA PHE A 188 18.70 -13.18 23.88
C PHE A 188 18.10 -12.06 24.75
N SER A 189 18.41 -10.80 24.42
CA SER A 189 17.90 -9.61 25.11
C SER A 189 16.37 -9.56 25.11
N LEU A 190 15.73 -9.91 23.99
CA LEU A 190 14.26 -9.99 23.90
C LEU A 190 13.69 -11.12 24.76
N CYS A 191 14.33 -12.30 24.76
CA CYS A 191 13.89 -13.43 25.58
C CYS A 191 13.98 -13.09 27.08
N GLU A 192 15.08 -12.47 27.51
CA GLU A 192 15.27 -12.07 28.90
C GLU A 192 14.30 -10.96 29.31
N HIS A 193 14.04 -9.99 28.45
CA HIS A 193 13.05 -8.94 28.71
C HIS A 193 11.63 -9.52 28.83
N LEU A 194 11.22 -10.37 27.88
CA LEU A 194 9.94 -11.08 27.92
C LEU A 194 9.80 -11.91 29.21
N ARG A 195 10.87 -12.59 29.62
CA ARG A 195 10.89 -13.41 30.85
C ARG A 195 10.78 -12.55 32.11
N SER A 196 11.63 -11.54 32.25
CA SER A 196 11.75 -10.72 33.46
C SER A 196 10.58 -9.75 33.65
N ARG A 197 10.14 -9.08 32.57
CA ARG A 197 9.09 -8.06 32.64
C ARG A 197 7.68 -8.64 32.54
N HIS A 198 7.49 -9.66 31.71
CA HIS A 198 6.17 -10.19 31.35
C HIS A 198 5.94 -11.63 31.82
N GLY A 199 6.97 -12.31 32.36
CA GLY A 199 6.88 -13.72 32.74
C GLY A 199 6.75 -14.67 31.54
N VAL A 200 7.06 -14.20 30.33
CA VAL A 200 6.91 -14.96 29.09
C VAL A 200 8.19 -15.74 28.79
N ARG A 201 8.09 -17.08 28.72
CA ARG A 201 9.21 -17.94 28.36
C ARG A 201 9.21 -18.23 26.86
N VAL A 202 10.33 -17.98 26.19
CA VAL A 202 10.53 -18.31 24.77
C VAL A 202 11.22 -19.66 24.65
N ARG A 203 10.67 -20.59 23.87
CA ARG A 203 11.24 -21.93 23.65
C ARG A 203 11.19 -22.32 22.18
N ALA A 204 12.31 -22.79 21.64
CA ALA A 204 12.33 -23.53 20.39
C ALA A 204 11.86 -24.97 20.66
N LEU A 205 10.91 -25.47 19.87
CA LEU A 205 10.39 -26.83 19.97
C LEU A 205 10.60 -27.60 18.66
N PRO A 206 10.76 -28.95 18.73
CA PRO A 206 10.89 -29.80 17.56
C PRO A 206 9.71 -29.70 16.60
N VAL A 207 9.96 -29.94 15.32
CA VAL A 207 8.93 -29.85 14.26
C VAL A 207 7.74 -30.78 14.52
N GLU A 208 7.97 -31.96 15.10
CA GLU A 208 6.94 -32.96 15.41
C GLU A 208 5.97 -32.46 16.49
N VAL A 209 6.46 -31.66 17.44
CA VAL A 209 5.64 -31.08 18.53
C VAL A 209 4.86 -29.86 18.02
N MET A 210 5.47 -29.10 17.11
CA MET A 210 4.86 -27.89 16.58
C MET A 210 3.78 -28.18 15.53
N GLY A 211 3.90 -29.29 14.79
CA GLY A 211 3.07 -29.61 13.65
C GLY A 211 3.19 -28.52 12.59
N ASP A 212 2.06 -28.04 12.07
CA ASP A 212 2.03 -27.00 11.02
C ASP A 212 2.27 -25.57 11.54
N ARG A 213 2.61 -25.40 12.83
CA ARG A 213 2.75 -24.08 13.46
C ARG A 213 4.19 -23.64 13.49
N LEU A 214 4.46 -22.45 12.97
CA LEU A 214 5.77 -21.81 13.09
C LEU A 214 5.95 -21.07 14.42
N ARG A 215 4.85 -20.56 14.98
CA ARG A 215 4.79 -19.87 16.28
C ARG A 215 3.47 -20.20 16.97
N SER A 216 3.50 -20.39 18.28
CA SER A 216 2.30 -20.41 19.11
C SER A 216 2.56 -19.76 20.47
N TYR A 217 1.62 -18.93 20.92
CA TYR A 217 1.67 -18.31 22.24
C TYR A 217 0.56 -18.88 23.12
N ASP A 218 0.95 -19.45 24.26
CA ASP A 218 0.04 -19.96 25.28
C ASP A 218 -0.16 -18.90 26.37
N HIS A 219 -1.39 -18.37 26.45
CA HIS A 219 -1.76 -17.34 27.44
C HIS A 219 -1.74 -17.87 28.88
N HIS A 220 -2.11 -19.14 29.10
CA HIS A 220 -2.16 -19.73 30.44
C HIS A 220 -0.76 -20.03 30.97
N ARG A 221 0.11 -20.58 30.12
CA ARG A 221 1.50 -20.92 30.49
C ARG A 221 2.49 -19.78 30.32
N ARG A 222 2.04 -18.65 29.73
CA ARG A 222 2.87 -17.51 29.32
C ARG A 222 4.11 -17.99 28.57
N GLN A 223 3.87 -18.76 27.52
CA GLN A 223 4.94 -19.43 26.79
C GLN A 223 4.84 -19.13 25.30
N LEU A 224 5.88 -18.53 24.75
CA LEU A 224 6.09 -18.41 23.32
C LEU A 224 6.86 -19.63 22.83
N THR A 225 6.23 -20.43 21.98
CA THR A 225 6.85 -21.57 21.30
C THR A 225 7.13 -21.20 19.85
N ILE A 226 8.37 -21.45 19.41
CA ILE A 226 8.83 -21.20 18.04
C ILE A 226 9.32 -22.53 17.48
N SER A 227 8.99 -22.82 16.22
CA SER A 227 9.46 -24.05 15.58
C SER A 227 10.95 -23.99 15.28
N GLU A 228 11.66 -25.10 15.49
CA GLU A 228 13.09 -25.19 15.22
C GLU A 228 13.45 -24.97 13.74
N VAL A 229 12.50 -25.21 12.83
CA VAL A 229 12.70 -24.97 11.39
C VAL A 229 12.77 -23.49 11.00
N MET A 230 12.46 -22.60 11.94
CA MET A 230 12.61 -21.17 11.76
C MET A 230 14.08 -20.78 11.91
N ASP A 231 14.58 -19.99 10.97
CA ASP A 231 15.93 -19.43 11.01
C ASP A 231 16.08 -18.39 12.14
N GLN A 232 17.33 -18.01 12.43
CA GLN A 232 17.61 -17.08 13.52
C GLN A 232 16.93 -15.71 13.33
N PRO A 233 16.96 -15.06 12.14
CA PRO A 233 16.20 -13.84 11.89
C PRO A 233 14.70 -13.98 12.14
N GLY A 234 14.11 -15.12 11.73
CA GLY A 234 12.72 -15.42 12.00
C GLY A 234 12.42 -15.54 13.49
N ARG A 235 13.27 -16.23 14.27
CA ARG A 235 13.11 -16.40 15.73
C ARG A 235 13.16 -15.04 16.45
N THR A 236 14.14 -14.20 16.11
CA THR A 236 14.25 -12.83 16.63
C THR A 236 13.00 -12.03 16.31
N PHE A 237 12.51 -12.12 15.08
CA PHE A 237 11.30 -11.43 14.66
C PHE A 237 10.06 -11.91 15.42
N GLN A 238 9.90 -13.20 15.70
CA GLN A 238 8.76 -13.69 16.48
C GLN A 238 8.83 -13.27 17.96
N ALA A 239 10.03 -13.19 18.55
CA ALA A 239 10.20 -12.66 19.90
C ALA A 239 9.83 -11.16 19.95
N ALA A 240 10.29 -10.36 18.97
CA ALA A 240 9.95 -8.95 18.84
C ALA A 240 8.44 -8.73 18.57
N TYR A 241 7.84 -9.58 17.74
CA TYR A 241 6.40 -9.60 17.50
C TYR A 241 5.61 -9.86 18.79
N GLN A 242 6.05 -10.84 19.59
CA GLN A 242 5.39 -11.15 20.85
C GLN A 242 5.54 -10.00 21.86
N LEU A 243 6.70 -9.35 21.91
CA LEU A 243 6.92 -8.15 22.71
C LEU A 243 5.92 -7.03 22.35
N ALA A 244 5.63 -6.83 21.06
CA ALA A 244 4.64 -5.85 20.61
C ALA A 244 3.28 -6.06 21.28
N PHE A 245 2.82 -7.31 21.37
CA PHE A 245 1.56 -7.65 22.04
C PHE A 245 1.65 -7.66 23.57
N SER A 246 2.80 -8.02 24.14
CA SER A 246 2.97 -8.09 25.59
C SER A 246 3.13 -6.70 26.24
N GLU A 247 3.78 -5.75 25.56
CA GLU A 247 4.13 -4.45 26.14
C GLU A 247 3.44 -3.28 25.46
N PHE A 248 3.30 -3.33 24.14
CA PHE A 248 2.81 -2.23 23.32
C PHE A 248 1.38 -2.45 22.79
N SER A 249 0.63 -3.42 23.34
CA SER A 249 -0.77 -3.65 22.95
C SER A 249 -1.64 -2.39 23.04
N PRO A 250 -1.54 -1.53 24.09
CA PRO A 250 -2.33 -0.30 24.13
C PRO A 250 -2.05 0.63 22.95
N LEU A 251 -0.79 0.76 22.53
CA LEU A 251 -0.39 1.57 21.38
C LEU A 251 -0.89 0.96 20.05
N LEU A 252 -0.79 -0.37 19.91
CA LEU A 252 -1.35 -1.07 18.75
C LEU A 252 -2.86 -0.86 18.65
N ASP A 253 -3.58 -0.89 19.78
CA ASP A 253 -5.03 -0.69 19.85
C ASP A 253 -5.41 0.75 19.49
N GLU A 254 -4.66 1.73 19.99
CA GLU A 254 -4.87 3.15 19.70
C GLU A 254 -4.69 3.44 18.20
N ILE A 255 -3.57 3.01 17.61
CA ILE A 255 -3.30 3.23 16.19
C ILE A 255 -4.33 2.48 15.34
N SER A 256 -4.66 1.24 15.70
CA SER A 256 -5.62 0.44 14.92
C SER A 256 -7.01 1.07 14.92
N ARG A 257 -7.53 1.52 16.06
CA ARG A 257 -8.85 2.17 16.14
C ARG A 257 -8.91 3.54 15.45
N ARG A 258 -7.77 4.23 15.34
CA ARG A 258 -7.68 5.49 14.61
C ARG A 258 -7.72 5.29 13.10
N LEU A 259 -7.11 4.22 12.60
CA LEU A 259 -6.97 3.96 11.16
C LEU A 259 -8.10 3.09 10.59
N GLU A 260 -8.69 2.21 11.41
CA GLU A 260 -9.75 1.31 11.00
C GLU A 260 -10.99 1.47 11.90
N GLN A 261 -12.14 1.69 11.26
CA GLN A 261 -13.46 1.78 11.90
C GLN A 261 -14.39 0.63 11.49
N GLY A 262 -13.86 -0.33 10.71
CA GLY A 262 -14.55 -1.51 10.21
C GLY A 262 -14.70 -2.61 11.26
N ASP A 263 -14.86 -3.82 10.76
CA ASP A 263 -15.19 -4.99 11.55
C ASP A 263 -14.00 -5.51 12.40
N GLU A 264 -14.31 -6.39 13.35
CA GLU A 264 -13.32 -6.93 14.30
C GLU A 264 -12.16 -7.68 13.61
N ILE A 265 -12.42 -8.31 12.44
CA ILE A 265 -11.37 -9.04 11.70
C ILE A 265 -10.38 -8.05 11.10
N SER A 266 -10.86 -6.98 10.47
CA SER A 266 -10.02 -5.90 9.92
C SER A 266 -9.14 -5.27 11.00
N LEU A 267 -9.71 -5.00 12.17
CA LEU A 267 -8.95 -4.48 13.33
C LEU A 267 -7.87 -5.47 13.80
N LYS A 268 -8.20 -6.76 13.95
CA LYS A 268 -7.21 -7.78 14.34
C LYS A 268 -6.10 -7.91 13.30
N LEU A 269 -6.45 -7.89 12.01
CA LEU A 269 -5.50 -7.97 10.92
C LEU A 269 -4.55 -6.75 10.89
N LEU A 270 -5.08 -5.55 11.14
CA LEU A 270 -4.27 -4.35 11.28
C LEU A 270 -3.32 -4.44 12.48
N ARG A 271 -3.80 -4.90 13.65
CA ARG A 271 -2.94 -5.12 14.83
C ARG A 271 -1.80 -6.10 14.55
N VAL A 272 -2.08 -7.21 13.87
CA VAL A 272 -1.05 -8.17 13.43
C VAL A 272 -0.04 -7.50 12.51
N THR A 273 -0.51 -6.66 11.58
CA THR A 273 0.35 -5.93 10.64
C THR A 273 1.24 -4.89 11.33
N LEU A 274 0.68 -4.13 12.27
CA LEU A 274 1.41 -3.15 13.07
C LEU A 274 2.43 -3.83 14.02
N ALA A 275 2.11 -5.01 14.57
CA ALA A 275 3.06 -5.79 15.35
C ALA A 275 4.23 -6.33 14.48
N ASN A 276 3.94 -6.77 13.25
CA ASN A 276 4.97 -7.13 12.28
C ASN A 276 5.84 -5.92 11.90
N TYR A 277 5.23 -4.74 11.72
CA TYR A 277 5.94 -3.49 11.48
C TYR A 277 6.88 -3.16 12.63
N PHE A 278 6.37 -3.19 13.87
CA PHE A 278 7.15 -2.95 15.08
C PHE A 278 8.33 -3.93 15.20
N ALA A 279 8.12 -5.22 14.96
CA ALA A 279 9.19 -6.22 14.99
C ALA A 279 10.32 -5.89 14.01
N GLY A 280 9.97 -5.49 12.78
CA GLY A 280 10.93 -5.02 11.79
C GLY A 280 11.66 -3.74 12.20
N ALA A 281 10.92 -2.75 12.73
CA ALA A 281 11.49 -1.49 13.21
C ALA A 281 12.41 -1.69 14.43
N LEU A 282 12.13 -2.67 15.27
CA LEU A 282 12.94 -3.01 16.44
C LEU A 282 14.24 -3.71 16.04
N MET A 283 14.17 -4.68 15.12
CA MET A 283 15.35 -5.36 14.57
C MET A 283 16.24 -4.41 13.75
N MET A 284 15.62 -3.44 13.08
CA MET A 284 16.30 -2.46 12.23
C MET A 284 15.91 -1.02 12.63
N PRO A 285 16.45 -0.50 13.75
CA PRO A 285 16.12 0.84 14.25
C PRO A 285 16.34 1.91 13.20
N TYR A 286 15.39 2.84 13.05
CA TYR A 286 15.29 3.72 11.89
C TYR A 286 16.58 4.47 11.57
N GLY A 287 17.16 5.20 12.52
CA GLY A 287 18.35 6.02 12.31
C GLY A 287 19.56 5.18 11.90
N ARG A 288 19.85 4.13 12.68
CA ARG A 288 20.96 3.20 12.41
C ARG A 288 20.80 2.49 11.07
N PHE A 289 19.58 2.06 10.74
CA PHE A 289 19.30 1.36 9.49
C PHE A 289 19.34 2.28 8.28
N HIS A 290 18.77 3.49 8.37
CA HIS A 290 18.81 4.50 7.31
C HIS A 290 20.26 4.91 7.00
N GLU A 291 21.05 5.24 8.02
CA GLU A 291 22.47 5.57 7.85
C GLU A 291 23.26 4.42 7.21
N ALA A 292 23.04 3.19 7.69
CA ALA A 292 23.66 2.00 7.13
C ALA A 292 23.28 1.79 5.65
N ALA A 293 22.00 1.98 5.30
CA ALA A 293 21.49 1.81 3.94
C ALA A 293 22.10 2.84 2.98
N GLU A 294 22.20 4.10 3.39
CA GLU A 294 22.87 5.14 2.61
C GLU A 294 24.36 4.82 2.40
N LEU A 295 25.06 4.44 3.47
CA LEU A 295 26.50 4.18 3.44
C LEU A 295 26.87 3.04 2.47
N VAL A 296 26.12 1.94 2.49
CA VAL A 296 26.40 0.76 1.65
C VAL A 296 25.74 0.85 0.27
N GLY A 297 25.02 1.93 -0.04
CA GLY A 297 24.28 2.08 -1.28
C GLY A 297 23.17 1.05 -1.43
N TYR A 298 22.42 0.79 -0.36
CA TYR A 298 21.24 -0.09 -0.36
C TYR A 298 21.52 -1.55 -0.75
N ASP A 299 22.74 -2.05 -0.50
CA ASP A 299 23.06 -3.47 -0.59
C ASP A 299 22.25 -4.27 0.45
N ILE A 300 21.31 -5.09 -0.04
CA ILE A 300 20.31 -5.77 0.77
C ILE A 300 20.95 -6.91 1.56
N ASP A 301 21.94 -7.60 0.98
CA ASP A 301 22.63 -8.71 1.64
C ASP A 301 23.57 -8.20 2.73
N VAL A 302 24.28 -7.11 2.48
CA VAL A 302 25.13 -6.46 3.51
C VAL A 302 24.28 -5.93 4.67
N LEU A 303 23.11 -5.33 4.37
CA LEU A 303 22.17 -4.90 5.40
C LEU A 303 21.59 -6.09 6.19
N ALA A 304 21.22 -7.17 5.51
CA ALA A 304 20.71 -8.39 6.14
C ALA A 304 21.73 -8.96 7.14
N ALA A 305 22.99 -9.08 6.72
CA ALA A 305 24.07 -9.51 7.59
C ALA A 305 24.31 -8.57 8.78
N ARG A 306 24.29 -7.25 8.55
CA ARG A 306 24.56 -6.24 9.59
C ARG A 306 23.49 -6.21 10.70
N PHE A 307 22.23 -6.44 10.35
CA PHE A 307 21.10 -6.36 11.28
C PHE A 307 20.57 -7.72 11.73
N GLY A 308 21.20 -8.83 11.31
CA GLY A 308 20.72 -10.18 11.63
C GLY A 308 19.30 -10.43 11.12
N ALA A 309 18.98 -9.88 9.94
CA ALA A 309 17.67 -9.91 9.31
C ALA A 309 17.71 -10.74 8.02
N SER A 310 16.55 -11.23 7.56
CA SER A 310 16.44 -11.91 6.26
C SER A 310 16.31 -10.91 5.11
N PHE A 311 16.57 -11.37 3.87
CA PHE A 311 16.41 -10.55 2.66
C PHE A 311 14.99 -9.93 2.57
N GLU A 312 13.94 -10.73 2.85
CA GLU A 312 12.55 -10.23 2.84
C GLU A 312 12.31 -9.17 3.92
N GLN A 313 12.88 -9.34 5.12
CA GLN A 313 12.74 -8.36 6.21
C GLN A 313 13.42 -7.03 5.88
N VAL A 314 14.64 -7.07 5.32
CA VAL A 314 15.35 -5.86 4.88
C VAL A 314 14.61 -5.18 3.74
N ALA A 315 14.17 -5.93 2.73
CA ALA A 315 13.40 -5.39 1.61
C ALA A 315 12.11 -4.72 2.10
N HIS A 316 11.42 -5.33 3.07
CA HIS A 316 10.26 -4.70 3.71
C HIS A 316 10.64 -3.42 4.46
N ARG A 317 11.72 -3.43 5.25
CA ARG A 317 12.19 -2.25 6.00
C ARG A 317 12.56 -1.08 5.09
N LEU A 318 13.14 -1.35 3.92
CA LEU A 318 13.43 -0.31 2.93
C LEU A 318 12.17 0.41 2.44
N THR A 319 11.02 -0.28 2.38
CA THR A 319 9.74 0.35 2.00
C THR A 319 9.11 1.22 3.10
N THR A 320 9.69 1.27 4.30
CA THR A 320 9.14 2.04 5.45
C THR A 320 9.94 3.31 5.76
N LEU A 321 10.98 3.64 4.98
CA LEU A 321 11.90 4.77 5.22
C LEU A 321 11.31 6.13 4.79
N ALA A 322 10.16 6.51 5.36
CA ALA A 322 9.45 7.73 5.00
C ALA A 322 9.47 8.83 6.09
N ARG A 323 10.33 8.73 7.12
CA ARG A 323 10.47 9.76 8.16
C ARG A 323 10.84 11.10 7.51
N PRO A 324 10.08 12.20 7.73
CA PRO A 324 10.27 13.46 7.02
C PRO A 324 11.68 14.03 7.07
N THR A 325 12.38 13.88 8.19
CA THR A 325 13.75 14.39 8.42
C THR A 325 14.86 13.50 7.88
N ALA A 326 14.56 12.24 7.55
CA ALA A 326 15.55 11.24 7.11
C ALA A 326 14.88 10.24 6.15
N ARG A 327 14.49 10.71 4.96
CA ARG A 327 13.83 9.86 3.96
C ARG A 327 14.86 8.99 3.23
N GLY A 328 14.52 7.71 3.05
CA GLY A 328 15.25 6.81 2.16
C GLY A 328 14.80 6.94 0.70
N ILE A 329 15.33 6.07 -0.15
CA ILE A 329 14.80 5.88 -1.51
C ILE A 329 13.37 5.33 -1.42
N PRO A 330 12.39 5.91 -2.14
CA PRO A 330 11.03 5.43 -2.12
C PRO A 330 10.92 4.13 -2.91
N PHE A 331 10.97 3.00 -2.21
CA PHE A 331 10.78 1.69 -2.80
C PHE A 331 9.32 1.25 -2.83
N PHE A 332 9.01 0.41 -3.81
CA PHE A 332 7.90 -0.53 -3.77
C PHE A 332 8.44 -1.95 -3.55
N LEU A 333 7.60 -2.82 -2.99
CA LEU A 333 7.86 -4.24 -2.84
C LEU A 333 6.67 -5.04 -3.36
N VAL A 334 6.95 -6.09 -4.12
CA VAL A 334 5.99 -7.11 -4.53
C VAL A 334 6.55 -8.48 -4.14
N ARG A 335 5.70 -9.36 -3.62
CA ARG A 335 6.03 -10.78 -3.43
C ARG A 335 5.19 -11.67 -4.32
N VAL A 336 5.85 -12.44 -5.19
CA VAL A 336 5.21 -13.36 -6.13
C VAL A 336 5.61 -14.81 -5.84
N ASP A 337 4.76 -15.76 -6.22
CA ASP A 337 5.16 -17.17 -6.34
C ASP A 337 5.50 -17.52 -7.81
N ASN A 338 5.83 -18.80 -8.05
CA ASN A 338 6.19 -19.29 -9.39
C ASN A 338 5.01 -19.31 -10.38
N ALA A 339 3.77 -19.29 -9.89
CA ALA A 339 2.57 -19.18 -10.72
C ALA A 339 2.21 -17.71 -11.03
N GLY A 340 2.92 -16.75 -10.42
CA GLY A 340 2.68 -15.32 -10.57
C GLY A 340 1.62 -14.77 -9.61
N ASN A 341 1.19 -15.53 -8.60
CA ASN A 341 0.28 -15.01 -7.59
C ASN A 341 1.02 -14.01 -6.69
N VAL A 342 0.45 -12.81 -6.57
CA VAL A 342 1.02 -11.76 -5.73
C VAL A 342 0.41 -11.82 -4.33
N SER A 343 1.24 -12.08 -3.33
CA SER A 343 0.78 -12.24 -1.94
C SER A 343 1.13 -11.06 -1.02
N LYS A 344 2.03 -10.15 -1.43
CA LYS A 344 2.34 -8.91 -0.71
C LYS A 344 2.60 -7.76 -1.68
N ARG A 345 2.14 -6.57 -1.31
CA ARG A 345 2.40 -5.29 -1.99
C ARG A 345 2.65 -4.22 -0.93
N PHE A 346 3.76 -3.50 -1.04
CA PHE A 346 4.04 -2.33 -0.24
C PHE A 346 4.56 -1.22 -1.14
N SER A 347 4.21 0.02 -0.82
CA SER A 347 4.75 1.18 -1.52
C SER A 347 4.88 2.36 -0.57
N SER A 348 6.04 3.00 -0.61
CA SER A 348 6.32 4.26 0.09
C SER A 348 5.87 5.50 -0.71
N SER A 349 5.50 5.33 -1.99
CA SER A 349 5.09 6.41 -2.91
C SER A 349 4.00 5.95 -3.89
N ARG A 350 3.62 6.80 -4.86
CA ARG A 350 2.69 6.42 -5.93
C ARG A 350 3.41 5.47 -6.90
N PHE A 351 3.16 4.17 -6.74
CA PHE A 351 3.71 3.12 -7.59
C PHE A 351 2.61 2.48 -8.45
N PRO A 352 2.82 2.25 -9.76
CA PRO A 352 1.77 1.75 -10.67
C PRO A 352 1.18 0.38 -10.32
N PHE A 353 1.89 -0.47 -9.58
CA PHE A 353 1.39 -1.79 -9.17
C PHE A 353 0.95 -1.85 -7.70
N ALA A 354 0.68 -0.70 -7.07
CA ALA A 354 0.30 -0.64 -5.68
C ALA A 354 -1.06 -1.31 -5.40
N HIS A 355 -1.98 -1.26 -6.36
CA HIS A 355 -3.33 -1.83 -6.22
C HIS A 355 -3.45 -3.18 -6.94
N SER A 356 -2.98 -3.27 -8.20
CA SER A 356 -3.08 -4.50 -8.99
C SER A 356 -1.95 -4.68 -10.02
N GLY A 357 -1.88 -5.87 -10.61
CA GLY A 357 -0.83 -6.28 -11.55
C GLY A 357 0.45 -6.79 -10.89
N GLY A 358 1.54 -6.78 -11.68
CA GLY A 358 2.88 -7.25 -11.28
C GLY A 358 3.20 -8.64 -11.80
N THR A 359 2.52 -9.07 -12.86
CA THR A 359 2.56 -10.43 -13.41
C THR A 359 3.01 -10.47 -14.87
N CYS A 360 3.59 -9.37 -15.38
CA CYS A 360 4.17 -9.37 -16.71
C CYS A 360 5.33 -10.35 -16.75
N ALA A 361 5.24 -11.37 -17.62
CA ALA A 361 6.28 -12.39 -17.73
C ALA A 361 7.63 -11.85 -18.23
N LEU A 362 7.66 -10.66 -18.84
CA LEU A 362 8.90 -9.95 -19.23
C LEU A 362 9.59 -9.26 -18.05
N TRP A 363 8.93 -9.13 -16.91
CA TRP A 363 9.55 -8.66 -15.68
C TRP A 363 10.40 -9.78 -15.08
N ASN A 364 11.68 -9.50 -14.85
CA ASN A 364 12.71 -10.47 -14.45
C ASN A 364 12.45 -11.13 -13.08
N ILE A 365 11.45 -10.69 -12.31
CA ILE A 365 11.07 -11.32 -11.04
C ILE A 365 10.76 -12.81 -11.22
N HIS A 366 10.13 -13.20 -12.33
CA HIS A 366 9.81 -14.60 -12.62
C HIS A 366 11.04 -15.43 -13.01
N ALA A 367 12.04 -14.80 -13.62
CA ALA A 367 13.29 -15.48 -13.98
C ALA A 367 14.10 -15.91 -12.73
N THR A 368 13.88 -15.28 -11.58
CA THR A 368 14.58 -15.62 -10.32
C THR A 368 14.35 -17.06 -9.89
N PHE A 369 13.22 -17.69 -10.25
CA PHE A 369 12.94 -19.09 -9.90
C PHE A 369 13.85 -20.09 -10.62
N SER A 370 14.48 -19.69 -11.73
CA SER A 370 15.44 -20.53 -12.46
C SER A 370 16.83 -20.52 -11.83
N ASP A 371 17.18 -19.45 -11.09
CA ASP A 371 18.47 -19.29 -10.41
C ASP A 371 18.25 -18.82 -8.95
N PRO A 372 17.77 -19.73 -8.07
CA PRO A 372 17.37 -19.36 -6.72
C PRO A 372 18.53 -18.80 -5.90
N GLY A 373 18.27 -17.68 -5.24
CA GLY A 373 19.23 -17.01 -4.36
C GLY A 373 20.09 -15.97 -5.07
N ARG A 374 20.09 -15.90 -6.40
CA ARG A 374 20.75 -14.83 -7.16
C ARG A 374 19.90 -13.57 -7.21
N ILE A 375 20.55 -12.42 -7.08
CA ILE A 375 19.93 -11.11 -7.32
C ILE A 375 19.95 -10.83 -8.82
N LEU A 376 18.76 -10.58 -9.39
CA LEU A 376 18.59 -10.12 -10.76
C LEU A 376 18.18 -8.65 -10.76
N THR A 377 18.73 -7.87 -11.69
CA THR A 377 18.39 -6.46 -11.88
C THR A 377 17.85 -6.24 -13.29
N GLN A 378 16.95 -5.26 -13.44
CA GLN A 378 16.38 -4.91 -14.73
C GLN A 378 15.90 -3.46 -14.69
N VAL A 379 16.18 -2.70 -15.75
CA VAL A 379 15.48 -1.43 -16.01
C VAL A 379 14.22 -1.78 -16.80
N VAL A 380 13.08 -1.31 -16.32
CA VAL A 380 11.78 -1.57 -16.93
C VAL A 380 11.08 -0.27 -17.28
N GLU A 381 10.38 -0.25 -18.41
CA GLU A 381 9.56 0.88 -18.86
C GLU A 381 8.09 0.46 -18.93
N LEU A 382 7.23 1.25 -18.29
CA LEU A 382 5.78 1.04 -18.32
C LEU A 382 5.14 1.67 -19.57
N THR A 383 3.85 1.38 -19.78
CA THR A 383 3.09 1.88 -20.94
C THR A 383 2.93 3.40 -20.94
N ASP A 384 3.12 4.06 -19.80
CA ASP A 384 3.14 5.53 -19.66
C ASP A 384 4.51 6.16 -19.92
N GLY A 385 5.52 5.35 -20.30
CA GLY A 385 6.90 5.79 -20.53
C GLY A 385 7.72 5.98 -19.26
N THR A 386 7.15 5.75 -18.07
CA THR A 386 7.92 5.85 -16.83
C THR A 386 8.89 4.68 -16.69
N GLN A 387 10.13 5.01 -16.28
CA GLN A 387 11.21 4.04 -16.13
C GLN A 387 11.51 3.75 -14.66
N TRP A 388 11.71 2.47 -14.36
CA TRP A 388 11.90 1.95 -13.02
C TRP A 388 13.09 1.01 -12.98
N PHE A 389 13.78 1.00 -11.84
CA PHE A 389 14.85 0.04 -11.58
C PHE A 389 14.32 -1.06 -10.67
N SER A 390 14.39 -2.30 -11.12
CA SER A 390 13.92 -3.48 -10.39
C SER A 390 15.10 -4.34 -9.93
N ILE A 391 14.97 -4.84 -8.70
CA ILE A 391 15.85 -5.80 -8.05
C ILE A 391 14.97 -6.98 -7.62
N ALA A 392 15.31 -8.19 -8.02
CA ALA A 392 14.52 -9.37 -7.70
C ALA A 392 15.39 -10.52 -7.19
N ARG A 393 14.87 -11.28 -6.21
CA ARG A 393 15.51 -12.49 -5.70
C ARG A 393 14.48 -13.43 -5.06
N THR A 394 14.70 -14.74 -5.19
CA THR A 394 13.89 -15.75 -4.46
C THR A 394 14.20 -15.73 -2.96
N VAL A 395 13.17 -15.93 -2.13
CA VAL A 395 13.31 -16.00 -0.67
C VAL A 395 12.73 -17.31 -0.14
N ARG A 396 13.28 -17.77 0.98
CA ARG A 396 12.78 -18.89 1.78
C ARG A 396 12.35 -18.36 3.15
N ARG A 397 11.21 -18.82 3.68
CA ARG A 397 10.68 -18.35 4.97
C ARG A 397 11.08 -19.22 6.16
N SER A 398 11.17 -20.52 5.96
CA SER A 398 11.56 -21.50 6.96
C SER A 398 12.27 -22.65 6.26
N ILE A 399 13.07 -23.38 7.03
CA ILE A 399 13.57 -24.67 6.59
C ILE A 399 12.36 -25.59 6.39
N THR A 400 12.36 -26.34 5.30
CA THR A 400 11.30 -27.31 5.01
C THR A 400 11.90 -28.71 5.19
N PRO A 401 11.31 -29.58 6.02
CA PRO A 401 11.77 -30.95 6.16
C PRO A 401 11.81 -31.66 4.80
N TRP A 402 12.73 -32.60 4.64
CA TRP A 402 12.82 -33.38 3.41
C TRP A 402 11.50 -34.11 3.12
N GLY A 403 11.07 -34.11 1.86
CA GLY A 403 9.80 -34.72 1.43
C GLY A 403 8.55 -33.85 1.66
N SER A 404 8.67 -32.68 2.29
CA SER A 404 7.58 -31.73 2.45
C SER A 404 7.49 -30.74 1.29
N ILE A 405 6.32 -30.09 1.14
CA ILE A 405 6.10 -29.06 0.11
C ILE A 405 6.89 -27.81 0.46
N GLU A 406 7.88 -27.44 -0.37
CA GLU A 406 8.67 -26.22 -0.19
C GLU A 406 7.97 -25.02 -0.85
N PRO A 407 7.47 -24.03 -0.07
CA PRO A 407 6.89 -22.83 -0.67
C PRO A 407 7.98 -21.93 -1.26
N ARG A 408 7.83 -21.54 -2.53
CA ARG A 408 8.81 -20.71 -3.25
C ARG A 408 8.22 -19.34 -3.54
N PHE A 409 8.91 -18.30 -3.08
CA PHE A 409 8.54 -16.91 -3.34
C PHE A 409 9.72 -16.13 -3.91
N ALA A 410 9.42 -15.07 -4.65
CA ALA A 410 10.36 -14.06 -5.06
C ALA A 410 9.93 -12.69 -4.56
N ILE A 411 10.89 -11.89 -4.12
CA ILE A 411 10.70 -10.50 -3.75
C ILE A 411 11.23 -9.66 -4.90
N GLY A 412 10.36 -8.80 -5.45
CA GLY A 412 10.73 -7.70 -6.33
C GLY A 412 10.70 -6.40 -5.54
N LEU A 413 11.84 -5.73 -5.47
CA LEU A 413 11.99 -4.39 -4.91
C LEU A 413 12.29 -3.44 -6.08
N GLY A 414 11.74 -2.24 -6.08
CA GLY A 414 12.14 -1.27 -7.10
C GLY A 414 11.84 0.17 -6.75
N CYS A 415 12.40 1.07 -7.54
CA CYS A 415 12.28 2.51 -7.37
C CYS A 415 12.30 3.20 -8.74
N GLU A 416 11.93 4.49 -8.79
CA GLU A 416 12.08 5.28 -10.02
C GLU A 416 13.55 5.28 -10.48
N ILE A 417 13.78 5.28 -11.80
CA ILE A 417 15.11 5.17 -12.39
C ILE A 417 16.09 6.24 -11.88
N LYS A 418 15.60 7.44 -11.56
CA LYS A 418 16.41 8.54 -11.01
C LYS A 418 17.14 8.20 -9.71
N TYR A 419 16.65 7.21 -8.95
CA TYR A 419 17.30 6.75 -7.72
C TYR A 419 18.29 5.61 -7.94
N ALA A 420 18.32 4.98 -9.12
CA ALA A 420 19.11 3.78 -9.38
C ALA A 420 20.63 4.00 -9.20
N ARG A 421 21.14 5.21 -9.48
CA ARG A 421 22.55 5.57 -9.27
C ARG A 421 22.99 5.51 -7.79
N ARG A 422 22.04 5.59 -6.85
CA ARG A 422 22.30 5.47 -5.42
C ARG A 422 22.42 4.01 -4.96
N LEU A 423 21.95 3.06 -5.77
CA LEU A 423 21.94 1.64 -5.47
C LEU A 423 23.25 1.00 -5.93
N VAL A 424 23.84 0.13 -5.10
CA VAL A 424 25.03 -0.66 -5.47
C VAL A 424 24.82 -1.43 -6.78
N TYR A 425 23.59 -1.89 -7.00
CA TYR A 425 23.14 -2.62 -8.17
C TYR A 425 23.12 -1.80 -9.46
N GLY A 426 22.98 -0.48 -9.35
CA GLY A 426 22.96 0.46 -10.47
C GLY A 426 24.29 1.16 -10.72
N LYS A 427 25.22 1.18 -9.75
CA LYS A 427 26.48 1.95 -9.81
C LYS A 427 27.38 1.64 -11.01
N ARG A 428 27.37 0.40 -11.50
CA ARG A 428 28.21 -0.05 -12.63
C ARG A 428 27.45 -0.14 -13.95
N LEU A 429 26.18 0.25 -13.95
CA LEU A 429 25.36 0.26 -15.15
C LEU A 429 25.41 1.66 -15.77
N ASP A 430 25.66 1.71 -17.07
CA ASP A 430 25.40 2.92 -17.84
C ASP A 430 23.89 3.03 -18.07
N LEU A 431 23.21 3.66 -17.12
CA LEU A 431 21.75 3.78 -17.13
C LEU A 431 21.21 4.55 -18.34
N ASP A 432 22.04 5.42 -18.93
CA ASP A 432 21.64 6.26 -20.06
C ASP A 432 21.81 5.50 -21.40
N ALA A 433 22.67 4.47 -21.43
CA ALA A 433 22.87 3.60 -22.58
C ALA A 433 22.05 2.28 -22.53
N LEU A 434 21.38 2.00 -21.42
CA LEU A 434 20.56 0.79 -21.28
C LEU A 434 19.22 0.94 -22.02
N ASP A 435 18.91 -0.05 -22.85
CA ASP A 435 17.58 -0.20 -23.43
C ASP A 435 16.61 -0.75 -22.37
N PRO A 436 15.62 0.04 -21.90
CA PRO A 436 14.72 -0.39 -20.84
C PRO A 436 13.77 -1.47 -21.37
N MET A 437 13.56 -2.54 -20.59
CA MET A 437 12.64 -3.60 -21.01
C MET A 437 11.20 -3.07 -21.02
N PRO A 438 10.51 -3.06 -22.18
CA PRO A 438 9.13 -2.59 -22.25
C PRO A 438 8.20 -3.63 -21.61
N ILE A 439 7.70 -3.31 -20.42
CA ILE A 439 6.73 -4.16 -19.71
C ILE A 439 5.36 -3.48 -19.65
N GLY A 440 4.37 -4.21 -19.14
CA GLY A 440 3.05 -3.68 -18.80
C GLY A 440 2.62 -4.14 -17.40
N ILE A 441 1.47 -3.65 -16.94
CA ILE A 441 0.94 -4.03 -15.62
C ILE A 441 0.54 -5.51 -15.57
N ASN A 442 -0.24 -5.93 -16.58
CA ASN A 442 -0.57 -7.30 -16.96
C ASN A 442 -1.01 -7.30 -18.44
N CYS A 443 -1.20 -8.47 -19.07
CA CYS A 443 -1.53 -8.54 -20.50
C CYS A 443 -2.86 -7.85 -20.87
N ARG A 444 -3.84 -7.85 -19.95
CA ARG A 444 -5.18 -7.30 -20.17
C ARG A 444 -5.24 -5.77 -20.04
N LEU A 445 -4.30 -5.18 -19.31
CA LEU A 445 -4.11 -3.74 -19.14
C LEU A 445 -2.99 -3.17 -20.03
N CYS A 446 -2.16 -4.02 -20.62
CA CYS A 446 -1.04 -3.61 -21.46
C CYS A 446 -1.49 -3.41 -22.91
N ASP A 447 -1.24 -2.22 -23.46
CA ASP A 447 -1.58 -1.84 -24.83
C ASP A 447 -0.39 -1.82 -25.80
N ARG A 448 0.78 -2.36 -25.40
CA ARG A 448 1.94 -2.50 -26.30
C ARG A 448 1.60 -3.43 -27.49
N PRO A 449 1.58 -2.96 -28.75
CA PRO A 449 1.01 -3.71 -29.87
C PRO A 449 1.85 -4.93 -30.30
N ALA A 450 3.18 -4.83 -30.23
CA ALA A 450 4.11 -5.84 -30.73
C ALA A 450 4.76 -6.68 -29.61
N CYS A 451 4.01 -7.07 -28.58
CA CYS A 451 4.53 -7.88 -27.48
C CYS A 451 4.52 -9.39 -27.83
N PRO A 452 5.68 -10.04 -28.03
CA PRO A 452 5.73 -11.48 -28.36
C PRO A 452 5.27 -12.38 -27.20
N GLN A 453 5.37 -11.89 -25.96
CA GLN A 453 5.05 -12.64 -24.74
C GLN A 453 3.57 -12.50 -24.33
N ARG A 454 2.74 -11.82 -25.12
CA ARG A 454 1.36 -11.50 -24.75
C ARG A 454 0.52 -12.77 -24.57
N ALA A 455 -0.04 -12.96 -23.38
CA ALA A 455 -0.86 -14.12 -23.04
C ALA A 455 -2.37 -13.88 -23.21
N ALA A 456 -2.81 -12.62 -23.26
CA ALA A 456 -4.22 -12.25 -23.44
C ALA A 456 -4.37 -10.93 -24.20
N PRO A 457 -5.47 -10.74 -24.97
CA PRO A 457 -5.76 -9.47 -25.59
C PRO A 457 -6.05 -8.39 -24.54
N PRO A 458 -5.71 -7.11 -24.79
CA PRO A 458 -6.08 -6.03 -23.90
C PRO A 458 -7.60 -5.95 -23.76
N ALA A 459 -8.11 -5.89 -22.54
CA ALA A 459 -9.56 -5.94 -22.28
C ALA A 459 -10.32 -4.73 -22.83
N LEU A 460 -9.61 -3.61 -23.03
CA LEU A 460 -10.19 -2.33 -23.42
C LEU A 460 -9.83 -1.96 -24.87
N ARG A 461 -9.42 -2.95 -25.67
CA ARG A 461 -9.14 -2.79 -27.10
C ARG A 461 -9.93 -3.84 -27.88
N GLY A 462 -10.48 -3.44 -29.02
CA GLY A 462 -11.13 -4.38 -29.93
C GLY A 462 -10.09 -5.34 -30.50
N LEU A 463 -10.27 -6.65 -30.28
CA LEU A 463 -9.47 -7.68 -30.92
C LEU A 463 -9.62 -7.57 -32.43
N GLN A 464 -8.49 -7.53 -33.13
CA GLN A 464 -8.44 -7.58 -34.58
C GLN A 464 -7.91 -8.95 -34.98
N VAL A 465 -8.68 -9.67 -35.79
CA VAL A 465 -8.29 -10.95 -36.37
C VAL A 465 -8.18 -10.77 -37.88
N ASP A 466 -7.02 -11.10 -38.42
CA ASP A 466 -6.77 -11.12 -39.86
C ASP A 466 -6.28 -12.52 -40.23
N GLU A 467 -7.02 -13.21 -41.08
CA GLU A 467 -6.71 -14.57 -41.51
C GLU A 467 -5.48 -14.64 -42.44
N THR A 468 -5.08 -13.51 -43.02
CA THR A 468 -3.98 -13.40 -43.99
C THR A 468 -2.67 -12.92 -43.40
N MET A 469 -2.69 -12.41 -42.17
CA MET A 469 -1.51 -11.84 -41.50
C MET A 469 -1.25 -12.49 -40.15
N ARG A 470 0.04 -12.71 -39.84
CA ARG A 470 0.51 -13.15 -38.52
C ARG A 470 1.46 -12.10 -37.93
N SER A 471 1.05 -11.48 -36.83
CA SER A 471 1.88 -10.54 -36.07
C SER A 471 2.83 -11.26 -35.10
N VAL A 472 3.85 -10.54 -34.62
CA VAL A 472 4.71 -10.96 -33.50
C VAL A 472 3.90 -11.17 -32.23
N SER A 473 2.90 -10.30 -31.99
CA SER A 473 1.94 -10.50 -30.90
C SER A 473 0.87 -11.52 -31.33
N PRO A 474 0.55 -12.54 -30.51
CA PRO A 474 -0.53 -13.48 -30.80
C PRO A 474 -1.92 -12.83 -30.83
N PHE A 475 -2.06 -11.63 -30.24
CA PHE A 475 -3.28 -10.85 -30.28
C PHE A 475 -2.99 -9.47 -30.86
N THR A 476 -3.51 -9.21 -32.06
CA THR A 476 -3.59 -7.89 -32.66
C THR A 476 -4.86 -7.18 -32.21
N PHE A 477 -4.81 -5.87 -32.04
CA PHE A 477 -5.93 -5.08 -31.57
C PHE A 477 -5.86 -3.68 -32.16
N ARG A 478 -7.02 -3.03 -32.31
CA ARG A 478 -7.10 -1.71 -32.94
C ARG A 478 -6.44 -0.63 -32.07
N ASP A 479 -5.67 0.23 -32.72
CA ASP A 479 -5.28 1.51 -32.15
C ASP A 479 -6.53 2.40 -31.95
N VAL A 480 -6.43 3.40 -31.07
CA VAL A 480 -7.54 4.34 -30.83
C VAL A 480 -7.38 5.49 -31.79
#